data_AF-A0A1M7QHL5-F1
#
_entry.id   AF-A0A1M7QHL5-F1
#
_cell.length_a   1.000
_cell.length_b   1.000
_cell.length_c   1.000
_cell.angle_alpha   90.00
_cell.angle_beta   90.00
_cell.angle_gamma   90.00
#
_symmetry.space_group_name_H-M   'P 1'
#
loop_
_entity.id
_entity.type
_entity.pdbx_description
1 polymer ?
#
loop_
_entity_poly.entity_id
_entity_poly.type
_entity_poly.pdbx_seq_one_letter_code
_entity_poly.pdbx_strand_id
1 'polypeptide(L)'
;MCMFEPGLKILTYSLILLTGLHVGLKGPGQEQEANRRLIETVETDSIRYELFVLEDAEGRDMQYMAEIFTPVCHTNKCYPVYINFYWDLLGNYRHFEMPEGEILTKLDHIPFEDSDYEKLQAILSNERSILGNYSISDLVVSTSTAESNGVDAVTGATSKTIQSEVISGAVYSCYTLWHLAHGTLSAATKAHTVANHSDDTLIRFLESGHHPYQYWAFEQIRDRDAEDDPRFAGPLLEIIRGKNIFLAAHLLEELPDEMFQSGDRQVWLWETFERSPFRLQMRILQKMSQLDLHPDSQSRLLIQLEASNPAQSRKILEVLGTQVNLGKEQQYMVLDYLEKGLWKQELLALLEIQNKPDKEIISALKKINN
;
A
#
# COMPACT_ATOMS: atom_id res chain seq x y z
N MET A 1 -21.28 41.77 -74.88
CA MET A 1 -22.64 41.81 -75.48
C MET A 1 -23.29 40.47 -75.18
N CYS A 2 -24.12 40.42 -74.13
CA CYS A 2 -25.58 40.26 -74.23
C CYS A 2 -25.94 38.78 -74.50
N MET A 3 -26.75 38.07 -73.72
CA MET A 3 -27.83 38.52 -72.83
C MET A 3 -28.51 37.30 -72.18
N PHE A 4 -29.12 37.50 -70.99
CA PHE A 4 -30.29 36.82 -70.39
C PHE A 4 -30.19 35.40 -69.76
N GLU A 5 -30.26 35.38 -68.43
CA GLU A 5 -30.98 34.42 -67.55
C GLU A 5 -32.52 34.57 -67.67
N PRO A 6 -33.44 33.80 -67.00
CA PRO A 6 -33.27 32.88 -65.84
C PRO A 6 -34.11 31.57 -65.83
N GLY A 7 -33.85 30.73 -64.82
CA GLY A 7 -34.89 30.04 -64.05
C GLY A 7 -34.92 28.50 -64.11
N LEU A 8 -34.56 27.83 -63.01
CA LEU A 8 -35.53 27.21 -62.08
C LEU A 8 -34.79 26.49 -60.93
N LYS A 9 -35.31 26.71 -59.72
CA LYS A 9 -34.82 26.27 -58.42
C LYS A 9 -35.05 24.79 -58.18
N ILE A 10 -34.05 24.04 -57.70
CA ILE A 10 -34.25 22.96 -56.72
C ILE A 10 -33.08 23.01 -55.73
N LEU A 11 -33.37 23.50 -54.52
CA LEU A 11 -32.53 23.32 -53.34
C LEU A 11 -32.53 21.84 -52.96
N THR A 12 -31.36 21.21 -52.95
CA THR A 12 -31.13 20.00 -52.16
C THR A 12 -30.40 20.42 -50.88
N TYR A 13 -31.17 20.50 -49.80
CA TYR A 13 -30.65 20.62 -48.45
C TYR A 13 -29.94 19.30 -48.09
N SER A 14 -28.61 19.31 -48.04
CA SER A 14 -27.88 18.33 -47.24
C SER A 14 -28.11 18.66 -45.77
N LEU A 15 -29.05 17.91 -45.17
CA LEU A 15 -29.27 17.87 -43.74
C LEU A 15 -28.05 17.23 -43.08
N ILE A 16 -27.12 18.06 -42.59
CA ILE A 16 -26.09 17.62 -41.65
C ILE A 16 -26.82 17.28 -40.36
N LEU A 17 -26.95 15.98 -40.08
CA LEU A 17 -27.43 15.46 -38.81
C LEU A 17 -26.35 15.77 -37.76
N LEU A 18 -26.43 16.97 -37.18
CA LEU A 18 -25.76 17.32 -35.93
C LEU A 18 -26.40 16.48 -34.81
N THR A 19 -25.93 15.25 -34.64
CA THR A 19 -26.12 14.54 -33.38
C THR A 19 -25.36 15.32 -32.32
N GLY A 20 -26.10 16.13 -31.56
CA GLY A 20 -25.56 16.83 -30.41
C GLY A 20 -24.95 15.83 -29.45
N LEU A 21 -23.63 15.86 -29.32
CA LEU A 21 -22.96 15.46 -28.10
C LEU A 21 -23.49 16.39 -27.00
N HIS A 22 -24.49 15.94 -26.24
CA HIS A 22 -24.68 16.43 -24.88
C HIS A 22 -23.52 15.88 -24.06
N VAL A 23 -22.37 16.56 -24.14
CA VAL A 23 -21.39 16.53 -23.06
C VAL A 23 -22.06 17.25 -21.90
N GLY A 24 -22.70 16.48 -21.02
CA GLY A 24 -23.08 16.96 -19.71
C GLY A 24 -21.79 17.29 -18.97
N LEU A 25 -21.41 18.57 -18.99
CA LEU A 25 -20.46 19.13 -18.03
C LEU A 25 -21.10 19.01 -16.64
N LYS A 26 -20.83 17.89 -15.95
CA LYS A 26 -21.04 17.77 -14.51
C LYS A 26 -20.16 18.85 -13.85
N GLY A 27 -20.80 19.85 -13.26
CA GLY A 27 -20.11 20.85 -12.44
C GLY A 27 -19.44 20.20 -11.22
N PRO A 28 -18.43 20.83 -10.63
CA PRO A 28 -17.87 20.37 -9.36
C PRO A 28 -18.90 20.67 -8.27
N GLY A 29 -19.27 19.66 -7.47
CA GLY A 29 -20.19 19.83 -6.34
C GLY A 29 -21.59 19.25 -6.52
N GLN A 30 -21.73 18.11 -7.20
CA GLN A 30 -22.83 17.19 -6.90
C GLN A 30 -22.21 15.95 -6.26
N GLU A 31 -22.21 15.95 -4.93
CA GLU A 31 -21.99 14.78 -4.11
C GLU A 31 -22.96 13.71 -4.61
N GLN A 32 -22.42 12.70 -5.28
CA GLN A 32 -23.17 11.54 -5.67
C GLN A 32 -23.53 10.88 -4.35
N GLU A 33 -24.79 11.03 -3.93
CA GLU A 33 -25.33 10.56 -2.65
C GLU A 33 -24.87 9.10 -2.47
N ALA A 34 -23.77 8.93 -1.72
CA ALA A 34 -23.13 7.63 -1.60
C ALA A 34 -24.12 6.75 -0.85
N ASN A 35 -24.38 5.56 -1.37
CA ASN A 35 -25.20 4.60 -0.64
C ASN A 35 -24.52 4.37 0.70
N ARG A 36 -25.18 4.70 1.81
CA ARG A 36 -24.65 4.54 3.16
C ARG A 36 -25.40 3.42 3.87
N ARG A 37 -24.66 2.49 4.46
CA ARG A 37 -25.20 1.38 5.24
C ARG A 37 -24.80 1.56 6.70
N LEU A 38 -25.79 1.58 7.60
CA LEU A 38 -25.56 1.66 9.05
C LEU A 38 -24.89 0.36 9.55
N ILE A 39 -23.82 0.52 10.31
CA ILE A 39 -23.04 -0.57 10.92
C ILE A 39 -23.39 -0.70 12.40
N GLU A 40 -23.36 0.43 13.10
CA GLU A 40 -23.49 0.47 14.55
C GLU A 40 -24.07 1.81 15.01
N THR A 41 -24.84 1.77 16.09
CA THR A 41 -25.29 2.96 16.82
C THR A 41 -24.87 2.80 18.28
N VAL A 42 -24.21 3.83 18.82
CA VAL A 42 -23.81 3.89 20.23
C VAL A 42 -24.42 5.13 20.87
N GLU A 43 -25.02 4.94 22.04
CA GLU A 43 -25.53 6.02 22.88
C GLU A 43 -25.11 5.79 24.32
N THR A 44 -24.27 6.69 24.84
CA THR A 44 -23.80 6.72 26.22
C THR A 44 -23.91 8.14 26.77
N ASP A 45 -23.71 8.30 28.09
CA ASP A 45 -23.70 9.63 28.72
C ASP A 45 -22.55 10.53 28.21
N SER A 46 -21.50 9.96 27.60
CA SER A 46 -20.27 10.68 27.22
C SER A 46 -20.06 10.80 25.71
N ILE A 47 -20.76 10.00 24.91
CA ILE A 47 -20.69 10.02 23.45
C ILE A 47 -21.93 9.35 22.85
N ARG A 48 -22.39 9.90 21.73
CA ARG A 48 -23.36 9.27 20.85
C ARG A 48 -22.82 9.29 19.43
N TYR A 49 -22.95 8.19 18.70
CA TYR A 49 -22.61 8.16 17.29
C TYR A 49 -23.40 7.12 16.50
N GLU A 50 -23.54 7.37 15.20
CA GLU A 50 -23.94 6.40 14.20
C GLU A 50 -22.77 6.17 13.25
N LEU A 51 -22.36 4.91 13.10
CA LEU A 51 -21.26 4.50 12.21
C LEU A 51 -21.83 3.87 10.93
N PHE A 52 -21.35 4.33 9.79
CA PHE A 52 -21.76 3.90 8.46
C PHE A 52 -20.56 3.43 7.64
N VAL A 53 -20.82 2.54 6.70
CA VAL A 53 -19.96 2.35 5.51
C VAL A 53 -20.60 3.03 4.32
N LEU A 54 -19.79 3.77 3.58
CA LEU A 54 -20.14 4.37 2.31
C LEU A 54 -19.75 3.43 1.18
N GLU A 55 -20.70 3.21 0.27
CA GLU A 55 -20.60 2.26 -0.83
C GLU A 55 -20.61 2.99 -2.17
N ASP A 56 -19.97 2.38 -3.17
CA ASP A 56 -20.12 2.81 -4.55
C ASP A 56 -21.45 2.34 -5.17
N ALA A 57 -21.67 2.67 -6.45
CA ALA A 57 -22.89 2.33 -7.17
C ALA A 57 -23.11 0.82 -7.32
N GLU A 58 -22.06 0.02 -7.17
CA GLU A 58 -22.10 -1.44 -7.22
C GLU A 58 -22.24 -2.08 -5.83
N GLY A 59 -22.38 -1.27 -4.76
CA GLY A 59 -22.53 -1.73 -3.39
C GLY A 59 -21.21 -2.16 -2.75
N ARG A 60 -20.06 -1.73 -3.29
CA ARG A 60 -18.75 -2.07 -2.72
C ARG A 60 -18.35 -1.01 -1.70
N ASP A 61 -17.90 -1.46 -0.54
CA ASP A 61 -17.37 -0.61 0.51
C ASP A 61 -16.20 0.26 -0.01
N MET A 62 -16.28 1.57 0.28
CA MET A 62 -15.32 2.59 -0.15
C MET A 62 -14.60 3.26 1.02
N GLN A 63 -15.35 3.67 2.04
CA GLN A 63 -14.84 4.32 3.24
C GLN A 63 -15.86 4.21 4.38
N TYR A 64 -15.44 4.50 5.61
CA TYR A 64 -16.35 4.60 6.75
C TYR A 64 -16.63 6.06 7.10
N MET A 65 -17.80 6.32 7.67
CA MET A 65 -18.20 7.63 8.17
C MET A 65 -18.92 7.47 9.51
N ALA A 66 -18.63 8.32 10.49
CA ALA A 66 -19.40 8.39 11.73
C ALA A 66 -19.96 9.79 11.96
N GLU A 67 -21.25 9.87 12.27
CA GLU A 67 -21.90 11.09 12.77
C GLU A 67 -21.79 11.09 14.29
N ILE A 68 -21.01 12.01 14.86
CA ILE A 68 -20.61 11.98 16.27
C ILE A 68 -21.17 13.18 17.01
N PHE A 69 -21.74 12.92 18.18
CA PHE A 69 -22.04 13.89 19.21
C PHE A 69 -21.26 13.57 20.49
N THR A 70 -20.61 14.57 21.07
CA THR A 70 -20.03 14.44 22.41
C THR A 70 -20.14 15.74 23.21
N PRO A 71 -20.53 15.69 24.50
CA PRO A 71 -20.48 16.82 25.41
C PRO A 71 -19.03 17.08 25.81
N VAL A 72 -18.27 17.75 24.95
CA VAL A 72 -16.85 18.09 25.17
C VAL A 72 -16.75 19.23 26.19
N CYS A 73 -16.83 18.95 27.49
CA CYS A 73 -16.51 19.94 28.52
C CYS A 73 -16.26 19.32 29.91
N HIS A 74 -15.16 19.71 30.57
CA HIS A 74 -14.96 19.40 32.00
C HIS A 74 -15.85 20.28 32.92
N THR A 75 -16.30 21.46 32.45
CA THR A 75 -16.92 22.50 33.30
C THR A 75 -18.35 22.90 32.90
N ASN A 76 -19.01 22.17 32.00
CA ASN A 76 -20.34 22.49 31.45
C ASN A 76 -20.47 23.90 30.83
N LYS A 77 -19.35 24.48 30.37
CA LYS A 77 -19.27 25.82 29.77
C LYS A 77 -18.82 25.83 28.31
N CYS A 78 -18.70 24.67 27.66
CA CYS A 78 -18.41 24.60 26.23
C CYS A 78 -19.65 24.11 25.50
N TYR A 79 -19.81 24.53 24.25
CA TYR A 79 -20.81 23.93 23.37
C TYR A 79 -20.48 22.45 23.11
N PRO A 80 -21.51 21.58 23.02
CA PRO A 80 -21.30 20.21 22.59
C PRO A 80 -20.70 20.19 21.18
N VAL A 81 -19.98 19.12 20.85
CA VAL A 81 -19.41 18.92 19.53
C VAL A 81 -20.30 18.00 18.73
N TYR A 82 -20.65 18.44 17.53
CA TYR A 82 -21.21 17.64 16.45
C TYR A 82 -20.20 17.61 15.32
N ILE A 83 -19.79 16.42 14.89
CA ILE A 83 -18.72 16.27 13.90
C ILE A 83 -18.87 14.96 13.13
N ASN A 84 -18.60 15.00 11.83
CA ASN A 84 -18.57 13.82 10.97
C ASN A 84 -17.12 13.41 10.74
N PHE A 85 -16.78 12.16 11.05
CA PHE A 85 -15.44 11.62 10.81
C PHE A 85 -15.45 10.60 9.69
N TYR A 86 -14.34 10.52 8.95
CA TYR A 86 -14.16 9.59 7.85
C TYR A 86 -12.89 8.77 8.01
N TRP A 87 -12.97 7.47 7.73
CA TRP A 87 -11.84 6.54 7.75
C TRP A 87 -11.74 5.76 6.46
N ASP A 88 -10.53 5.34 6.12
CA ASP A 88 -10.33 4.33 5.09
C ASP A 88 -10.78 2.93 5.57
N LEU A 89 -10.75 1.96 4.67
CA LEU A 89 -11.22 0.60 4.94
C LEU A 89 -10.33 -0.18 5.92
N LEU A 90 -9.14 0.31 6.27
CA LEU A 90 -8.32 -0.27 7.34
C LEU A 90 -8.41 0.52 8.65
N GLY A 91 -9.35 1.46 8.75
CA GLY A 91 -9.58 2.26 9.94
C GLY A 91 -8.58 3.41 10.12
N ASN A 92 -7.86 3.80 9.06
CA ASN A 92 -6.99 4.99 9.13
C ASN A 92 -7.84 6.24 8.95
N TYR A 93 -7.76 7.17 9.91
CA TYR A 93 -8.47 8.44 9.83
C TYR A 93 -8.09 9.23 8.57
N ARG A 94 -9.09 9.83 7.91
CA ARG A 94 -8.92 10.60 6.67
C ARG A 94 -9.13 12.08 6.91
N HIS A 95 -10.32 12.45 7.35
CA HIS A 95 -10.72 13.83 7.55
C HIS A 95 -12.00 13.90 8.38
N PHE A 96 -12.38 15.14 8.72
CA PHE A 96 -13.64 15.45 9.35
C PHE A 96 -14.39 16.50 8.55
N GLU A 97 -15.70 16.56 8.77
CA GLU A 97 -16.58 17.60 8.28
C GLU A 97 -17.51 18.06 9.40
N MET A 98 -17.93 19.33 9.32
CA MET A 98 -18.91 19.88 10.24
C MET A 98 -20.31 19.70 9.65
N PRO A 99 -21.29 19.17 10.41
CA PRO A 99 -22.69 19.19 10.00
C PRO A 99 -23.18 20.61 9.72
N GLU A 100 -24.21 20.74 8.88
CA GLU A 100 -24.73 22.05 8.49
C GLU A 100 -25.17 22.86 9.73
N GLY A 101 -24.61 24.07 9.87
CA GLY A 101 -24.91 24.98 10.98
C GLY A 101 -24.14 24.72 12.27
N GLU A 102 -23.34 23.66 12.34
CA GLU A 102 -22.53 23.33 13.52
C GLU A 102 -21.12 23.94 13.43
N ILE A 103 -20.59 24.38 14.57
CA ILE A 103 -19.25 24.96 14.68
C ILE A 103 -18.53 24.43 15.91
N LEU A 104 -17.20 24.36 15.84
CA LEU A 104 -16.36 24.15 17.00
C LEU A 104 -16.09 25.47 17.72
N THR A 105 -15.98 25.42 19.04
CA THR A 105 -15.60 26.58 19.85
C THR A 105 -14.45 26.26 20.79
N LYS A 106 -13.60 27.25 21.03
CA LYS A 106 -12.60 27.30 22.10
C LYS A 106 -13.27 27.60 23.45
N LEU A 107 -12.45 27.73 24.50
CA LEU A 107 -12.84 28.27 25.79
C LEU A 107 -13.61 29.59 25.61
N ASP A 108 -14.54 29.82 26.52
CA ASP A 108 -15.44 30.98 26.52
C ASP A 108 -16.33 31.10 25.27
N HIS A 109 -16.60 29.98 24.60
CA HIS A 109 -17.47 29.88 23.41
C HIS A 109 -16.97 30.68 22.20
N ILE A 110 -15.66 30.94 22.12
CA ILE A 110 -15.06 31.62 20.98
C ILE A 110 -15.07 30.66 19.77
N PRO A 111 -15.74 30.99 18.64
CA PRO A 111 -15.74 30.15 17.46
C PRO A 111 -14.34 29.84 16.95
N PHE A 112 -14.15 28.64 16.41
CA PHE A 112 -12.96 28.31 15.63
C PHE A 112 -12.89 29.17 14.37
N GLU A 113 -11.68 29.63 14.05
CA GLU A 113 -11.35 30.24 12.77
C GLU A 113 -10.86 29.17 11.79
N ASP A 114 -10.78 29.48 10.50
CA ASP A 114 -10.32 28.54 9.47
C ASP A 114 -8.96 27.91 9.80
N SER A 115 -8.03 28.72 10.34
CA SER A 115 -6.71 28.25 10.77
C SER A 115 -6.76 27.24 11.92
N ASP A 116 -7.79 27.30 12.78
CA ASP A 116 -7.99 26.31 13.84
C ASP A 116 -8.46 24.99 13.26
N TYR A 117 -9.35 25.00 12.26
CA TYR A 117 -9.79 23.79 11.58
C TYR A 117 -8.65 23.12 10.80
N GLU A 118 -7.82 23.90 10.11
CA GLU A 118 -6.61 23.39 9.46
C GLU A 118 -5.65 22.76 10.47
N LYS A 119 -5.43 23.43 11.61
CA LYS A 119 -4.60 22.88 12.69
C LYS A 119 -5.21 21.63 13.29
N LEU A 120 -6.52 21.59 13.50
CA LEU A 120 -7.22 20.41 14.00
C LEU A 120 -7.05 19.23 13.02
N GLN A 121 -7.25 19.46 11.72
CA GLN A 121 -7.03 18.41 10.73
C GLN A 121 -5.59 17.89 10.76
N ALA A 122 -4.59 18.76 10.88
CA ALA A 122 -3.20 18.34 11.02
C ALA A 122 -2.94 17.49 12.28
N ILE A 123 -3.54 17.88 13.43
CA ILE A 123 -3.47 17.12 14.68
C ILE A 123 -4.12 15.74 14.49
N LEU A 124 -5.34 15.69 13.94
CA LEU A 124 -6.09 14.45 13.75
C LEU A 124 -5.47 13.54 12.69
N SER A 125 -4.77 14.08 11.69
CA SER A 125 -4.02 13.26 10.73
C SER A 125 -2.72 12.66 11.30
N ASN A 126 -2.27 13.12 12.47
CA ASN A 126 -1.07 12.59 13.12
C ASN A 126 -1.40 11.42 14.07
N GLU A 127 -1.41 10.20 13.55
CA GLU A 127 -1.60 8.96 14.33
C GLU A 127 -0.53 8.79 15.44
N ARG A 128 0.64 9.43 15.31
CA ARG A 128 1.73 9.38 16.31
C ARG A 128 1.76 10.62 17.20
N SER A 129 0.65 11.34 17.30
CA SER A 129 0.56 12.51 18.17
C SER A 129 0.88 12.12 19.61
N ILE A 130 1.53 13.06 20.31
CA ILE A 130 1.75 12.92 21.75
C ILE A 130 0.44 12.86 22.53
N LEU A 131 -0.69 13.30 21.97
CA LEU A 131 -1.99 13.24 22.63
C LEU A 131 -2.33 11.80 23.08
N GLY A 132 -1.93 10.77 22.32
CA GLY A 132 -2.14 9.37 22.72
C GLY A 132 -1.28 8.89 23.89
N ASN A 133 -0.26 9.67 24.30
CA ASN A 133 0.70 9.29 25.34
C ASN A 133 0.49 10.01 26.68
N TYR A 134 -0.39 11.02 26.74
CA TYR A 134 -0.62 11.82 27.94
C TYR A 134 -2.07 11.72 28.42
N SER A 135 -2.27 11.90 29.72
CA SER A 135 -3.61 12.12 30.25
C SER A 135 -4.08 13.54 29.92
N ILE A 136 -5.39 13.74 29.80
CA ILE A 136 -5.96 15.07 29.60
C ILE A 136 -5.57 16.06 30.72
N SER A 137 -5.44 15.60 31.96
CA SER A 137 -5.00 16.43 33.09
C SER A 137 -3.57 16.95 32.90
N ASP A 138 -2.66 16.11 32.41
CA ASP A 138 -1.26 16.50 32.18
C ASP A 138 -1.15 17.54 31.07
N LEU A 139 -1.96 17.39 30.02
CA LEU A 139 -2.01 18.32 28.89
C LEU A 139 -2.56 19.68 29.31
N VAL A 140 -3.64 19.72 30.09
CA VAL A 140 -4.23 20.97 30.58
C VAL A 140 -3.23 21.71 31.47
N VAL A 141 -2.61 21.04 32.44
CA VAL A 141 -1.60 21.68 33.32
C VAL A 141 -0.40 22.19 32.52
N SER A 142 0.08 21.42 31.54
CA SER A 142 1.25 21.78 30.72
C SER A 142 0.99 22.97 29.79
N THR A 143 -0.25 23.18 29.36
CA THR A 143 -0.63 24.34 28.54
C THR A 143 -0.87 25.60 29.38
N SER A 144 -1.55 25.47 30.53
CA SER A 144 -1.82 26.62 31.41
C SER A 144 -0.56 27.17 32.11
N THR A 145 0.40 26.31 32.46
CA THR A 145 1.67 26.75 33.07
C THR A 145 2.55 27.52 32.08
N ALA A 146 2.51 27.13 30.81
CA ALA A 146 3.27 27.74 29.73
C ALA A 146 2.75 29.10 29.28
N GLU A 147 1.43 29.32 29.39
CA GLU A 147 0.81 30.62 29.15
C GLU A 147 0.98 31.59 30.34
N SER A 148 1.18 31.08 31.56
CA SER A 148 1.16 31.91 32.78
C SER A 148 2.52 32.25 33.39
N ASN A 149 3.59 31.46 33.25
CA ASN A 149 4.89 31.79 33.86
C ASN A 149 6.10 31.17 33.13
N GLY A 150 7.08 32.02 32.79
CA GLY A 150 8.34 31.64 32.16
C GLY A 150 9.35 30.89 33.04
N VAL A 151 8.98 30.37 34.21
CA VAL A 151 9.88 29.61 35.09
C VAL A 151 9.04 28.66 35.97
N ASP A 152 9.06 27.36 35.71
CA ASP A 152 9.52 26.29 36.63
C ASP A 152 8.98 24.87 36.24
N ALA A 153 9.89 23.90 36.28
CA ALA A 153 9.74 22.44 36.39
C ALA A 153 8.95 21.57 35.37
N VAL A 154 8.47 22.09 34.22
CA VAL A 154 8.23 21.23 33.04
C VAL A 154 9.22 21.66 31.97
N THR A 155 10.08 20.76 31.52
CA THR A 155 11.12 21.07 30.52
C THR A 155 10.49 21.85 29.37
N GLY A 156 10.88 23.11 29.16
CA GLY A 156 10.19 24.02 28.23
C GLY A 156 10.08 23.51 26.80
N ALA A 157 10.89 22.50 26.43
CA ALA A 157 10.73 21.74 25.20
C ALA A 157 9.42 20.93 25.15
N THR A 158 9.08 20.20 26.21
CA THR A 158 7.85 19.37 26.31
C THR A 158 6.59 20.22 26.22
N SER A 159 6.59 21.37 26.90
CA SER A 159 5.46 22.30 26.84
C SER A 159 5.25 22.89 25.44
N LYS A 160 6.34 23.28 24.76
CA LYS A 160 6.26 23.75 23.36
C LYS A 160 5.76 22.66 22.42
N THR A 161 6.19 21.41 22.61
CA THR A 161 5.68 20.27 21.83
C THR A 161 4.19 20.02 22.07
N ILE A 162 3.71 20.13 23.31
CA ILE A 162 2.28 20.04 23.63
C ILE A 162 1.50 21.17 22.95
N GLN A 163 1.99 22.42 23.02
CA GLN A 163 1.33 23.57 22.36
C GLN A 163 1.27 23.46 20.83
N SER A 164 2.24 22.82 20.19
CA SER A 164 2.18 22.57 18.74
C SER A 164 1.10 21.55 18.37
N GLU A 165 0.72 20.66 19.29
CA GLU A 165 -0.20 19.53 19.07
C GLU A 165 -1.63 19.81 19.59
N VAL A 166 -1.91 21.04 20.02
CA VAL A 166 -3.24 21.47 20.48
C VAL A 166 -3.57 22.87 20.00
N ILE A 167 -4.85 23.20 19.89
CA ILE A 167 -5.31 24.56 19.68
C ILE A 167 -5.44 25.23 21.06
N SER A 168 -4.84 26.42 21.23
CA SER A 168 -4.95 27.16 22.50
C SER A 168 -6.43 27.47 22.76
N GLY A 169 -6.87 27.22 23.98
CA GLY A 169 -8.28 27.27 24.35
C GLY A 169 -9.14 26.08 23.87
N ALA A 170 -8.58 25.05 23.25
CA ALA A 170 -9.36 23.87 22.84
C ALA A 170 -8.65 22.53 23.09
N VAL A 171 -7.77 22.48 24.09
CA VAL A 171 -6.97 21.28 24.46
C VAL A 171 -7.85 20.04 24.66
N TYR A 172 -8.97 20.18 25.37
CA TYR A 172 -9.87 19.06 25.64
C TYR A 172 -10.56 18.56 24.36
N SER A 173 -10.96 19.47 23.47
CA SER A 173 -11.54 19.13 22.17
C SER A 173 -10.53 18.41 21.28
N CYS A 174 -9.30 18.94 21.15
CA CYS A 174 -8.23 18.30 20.40
C CYS A 174 -7.95 16.89 20.92
N TYR A 175 -7.80 16.72 22.24
CA TYR A 175 -7.56 15.43 22.87
C TYR A 175 -8.70 14.43 22.60
N THR A 176 -9.94 14.84 22.84
CA THR A 176 -11.12 13.98 22.70
C THR A 176 -11.28 13.53 21.25
N LEU A 177 -11.24 14.48 20.31
CA LEU A 177 -11.40 14.21 18.89
C LEU A 177 -10.27 13.32 18.34
N TRP A 178 -9.04 13.50 18.81
CA TRP A 178 -7.94 12.64 18.43
C TRP A 178 -8.15 11.19 18.89
N HIS A 179 -8.61 10.98 20.13
CA HIS A 179 -8.92 9.63 20.63
C HIS A 179 -10.13 9.00 19.94
N LEU A 180 -11.06 9.79 19.43
CA LEU A 180 -12.14 9.27 18.59
C LEU A 180 -11.62 8.86 17.21
N ALA A 181 -10.75 9.69 16.60
CA ALA A 181 -10.18 9.41 15.29
C ALA A 181 -9.28 8.16 15.29
N HIS A 182 -8.54 7.89 16.38
CA HIS A 182 -7.54 6.82 16.45
C HIS A 182 -7.83 5.71 17.47
N GLY A 183 -8.94 5.82 18.19
CA GLY A 183 -9.31 4.87 19.25
C GLY A 183 -10.39 3.89 18.80
N THR A 184 -11.47 3.81 19.58
CA THR A 184 -12.49 2.76 19.45
C THR A 184 -13.21 2.78 18.11
N LEU A 185 -13.47 3.94 17.52
CA LEU A 185 -14.11 4.05 16.19
C LEU A 185 -13.19 3.56 15.07
N SER A 186 -11.91 3.92 15.09
CA SER A 186 -10.90 3.36 14.17
C SER A 186 -10.80 1.84 14.32
N ALA A 187 -10.80 1.32 15.55
CA ALA A 187 -10.81 -0.11 15.79
C ALA A 187 -12.09 -0.79 15.27
N ALA A 188 -13.26 -0.19 15.48
CA ALA A 188 -14.55 -0.71 15.03
C ALA A 188 -14.63 -0.79 13.49
N THR A 189 -14.22 0.27 12.79
CA THR A 189 -14.18 0.31 11.33
C THR A 189 -13.26 -0.77 10.75
N LYS A 190 -12.03 -0.91 11.29
CA LYS A 190 -11.12 -1.97 10.90
C LYS A 190 -11.69 -3.36 11.17
N ALA A 191 -12.30 -3.56 12.35
CA ALA A 191 -12.91 -4.83 12.72
C ALA A 191 -14.05 -5.21 11.78
N HIS A 192 -14.86 -4.24 11.35
CA HIS A 192 -15.90 -4.45 10.35
C HIS A 192 -15.31 -4.92 9.01
N THR A 193 -14.24 -4.30 8.51
CA THR A 193 -13.56 -4.78 7.28
C THR A 193 -13.02 -6.19 7.44
N VAL A 194 -12.35 -6.48 8.56
CA VAL A 194 -11.82 -7.82 8.85
C VAL A 194 -12.94 -8.86 8.83
N ALA A 195 -14.10 -8.55 9.40
CA ALA A 195 -15.23 -9.46 9.47
C ALA A 195 -15.98 -9.65 8.13
N ASN A 196 -15.95 -8.65 7.24
CA ASN A 196 -16.85 -8.60 6.07
C ASN A 196 -16.14 -8.53 4.71
N HIS A 197 -14.80 -8.56 4.66
CA HIS A 197 -14.10 -8.53 3.38
C HIS A 197 -14.41 -9.77 2.52
N SER A 198 -14.45 -9.55 1.21
CA SER A 198 -14.63 -10.59 0.20
C SER A 198 -13.37 -10.76 -0.65
N ASP A 199 -13.33 -11.79 -1.50
CA ASP A 199 -12.25 -11.95 -2.48
C ASP A 199 -12.14 -10.74 -3.41
N ASP A 200 -13.27 -10.11 -3.78
CA ASP A 200 -13.28 -8.84 -4.55
C ASP A 200 -12.59 -7.72 -3.77
N THR A 201 -12.87 -7.61 -2.47
CA THR A 201 -12.19 -6.64 -1.58
C THR A 201 -10.67 -6.85 -1.61
N LEU A 202 -10.21 -8.09 -1.50
CA LEU A 202 -8.79 -8.43 -1.50
C LEU A 202 -8.13 -8.11 -2.84
N ILE A 203 -8.77 -8.44 -3.96
CA ILE A 203 -8.27 -8.11 -5.31
C ILE A 203 -8.16 -6.59 -5.47
N ARG A 204 -9.21 -5.83 -5.13
CA ARG A 204 -9.17 -4.36 -5.19
C ARG A 204 -8.05 -3.79 -4.33
N PHE A 205 -7.79 -4.38 -3.17
CA PHE A 205 -6.70 -3.94 -2.29
C PHE A 205 -5.33 -4.19 -2.91
N LEU A 206 -5.11 -5.37 -3.50
CA LEU A 206 -3.86 -5.67 -4.23
C LEU A 206 -3.65 -4.70 -5.41
N GLU A 207 -4.71 -4.36 -6.13
CA GLU A 207 -4.65 -3.51 -7.32
C GLU A 207 -4.65 -2.00 -7.02
N SER A 208 -4.97 -1.60 -5.79
CA SER A 208 -5.16 -0.19 -5.40
C SER A 208 -3.91 0.70 -5.50
N GLY A 209 -2.72 0.11 -5.47
CA GLY A 209 -1.46 0.84 -5.27
C GLY A 209 -1.30 1.43 -3.86
N HIS A 210 -2.27 1.23 -2.97
CA HIS A 210 -2.22 1.67 -1.58
C HIS A 210 -1.50 0.61 -0.73
N HIS A 211 -0.22 0.85 -0.41
CA HIS A 211 0.63 -0.18 0.18
C HIS A 211 0.07 -0.84 1.45
N PRO A 212 -0.51 -0.11 2.43
CA PRO A 212 -1.16 -0.75 3.58
C PRO A 212 -2.26 -1.74 3.20
N TYR A 213 -3.04 -1.43 2.15
CA TYR A 213 -4.06 -2.34 1.65
C TYR A 213 -3.45 -3.57 0.99
N GLN A 214 -2.39 -3.37 0.20
CA GLN A 214 -1.70 -4.47 -0.48
C GLN A 214 -1.06 -5.44 0.52
N TYR A 215 -0.40 -4.92 1.57
CA TYR A 215 0.16 -5.75 2.65
C TYR A 215 -0.95 -6.51 3.37
N TRP A 216 -2.00 -5.82 3.80
CA TRP A 216 -3.10 -6.47 4.51
C TRP A 216 -3.81 -7.53 3.66
N ALA A 217 -4.08 -7.24 2.38
CA ALA A 217 -4.71 -8.21 1.49
C ALA A 217 -3.83 -9.43 1.25
N PHE A 218 -2.52 -9.23 1.07
CA PHE A 218 -1.58 -10.34 0.98
C PHE A 218 -1.60 -11.22 2.24
N GLU A 219 -1.60 -10.62 3.44
CA GLU A 219 -1.71 -11.37 4.69
C GLU A 219 -3.00 -12.20 4.75
N GLN A 220 -4.15 -11.62 4.40
CA GLN A 220 -5.43 -12.36 4.40
C GLN A 220 -5.46 -13.51 3.39
N ILE A 221 -4.79 -13.38 2.25
CA ILE A 221 -4.69 -14.43 1.23
C ILE A 221 -3.78 -15.56 1.73
N ARG A 222 -2.63 -15.21 2.32
CA ARG A 222 -1.68 -16.17 2.88
C ARG A 222 -2.24 -16.94 4.06
N ASP A 223 -2.99 -16.29 4.95
CA ASP A 223 -3.64 -16.95 6.09
C ASP A 223 -4.63 -18.06 5.68
N ARG A 224 -4.98 -18.12 4.37
CA ARG A 224 -5.88 -19.11 3.76
C ARG A 224 -5.19 -20.02 2.74
N ASP A 225 -3.87 -19.94 2.60
CA ASP A 225 -3.07 -20.67 1.59
C ASP A 225 -3.62 -20.50 0.16
N ALA A 226 -4.06 -19.28 -0.19
CA ALA A 226 -4.77 -18.98 -1.44
C ALA A 226 -3.93 -18.25 -2.50
N GLU A 227 -2.62 -18.10 -2.31
CA GLU A 227 -1.73 -17.31 -3.18
C GLU A 227 -1.66 -17.86 -4.61
N ASP A 228 -1.80 -19.17 -4.77
CA ASP A 228 -1.85 -19.87 -6.05
C ASP A 228 -3.21 -19.77 -6.77
N ASP A 229 -4.26 -19.25 -6.12
CA ASP A 229 -5.54 -19.01 -6.79
C ASP A 229 -5.33 -18.01 -7.94
N PRO A 230 -5.74 -18.34 -9.18
CA PRO A 230 -5.55 -17.47 -10.35
C PRO A 230 -6.08 -16.04 -10.15
N ARG A 231 -7.08 -15.85 -9.29
CA ARG A 231 -7.66 -14.54 -8.96
C ARG A 231 -6.68 -13.65 -8.19
N PHE A 232 -5.79 -14.23 -7.38
CA PHE A 232 -4.83 -13.50 -6.55
C PHE A 232 -3.41 -13.55 -7.14
N ALA A 233 -3.02 -14.68 -7.74
CA ALA A 233 -1.67 -14.88 -8.27
C ALA A 233 -1.27 -13.79 -9.29
N GLY A 234 -2.18 -13.40 -10.18
CA GLY A 234 -1.94 -12.33 -11.16
C GLY A 234 -1.58 -10.99 -10.48
N PRO A 235 -2.48 -10.41 -9.66
CA PRO A 235 -2.20 -9.18 -8.92
C PRO A 235 -0.94 -9.24 -8.05
N LEU A 236 -0.68 -10.35 -7.35
CA LEU A 236 0.52 -10.51 -6.51
C LEU A 236 1.81 -10.41 -7.33
N LEU A 237 1.83 -11.02 -8.52
CA LEU A 237 2.98 -10.96 -9.42
C LEU A 237 3.17 -9.57 -10.03
N GLU A 238 2.09 -8.87 -10.34
CA GLU A 238 2.16 -7.48 -10.81
C GLU A 238 2.73 -6.56 -9.72
N ILE A 239 2.44 -6.81 -8.44
CA ILE A 239 3.07 -6.08 -7.33
C ILE A 239 4.57 -6.32 -7.28
N ILE A 240 5.04 -7.56 -7.49
CA ILE A 240 6.48 -7.88 -7.54
C ILE A 240 7.19 -7.10 -8.67
N ARG A 241 6.52 -6.91 -9.83
CA ARG A 241 7.02 -6.08 -10.93
C ARG A 241 6.76 -4.57 -10.74
N GLY A 242 6.12 -4.20 -9.64
CA GLY A 242 5.73 -2.83 -9.32
C GLY A 242 6.89 -1.93 -8.87
N LYS A 243 6.55 -0.66 -8.59
CA LYS A 243 7.54 0.36 -8.21
C LYS A 243 8.02 0.24 -6.76
N ASN A 244 7.22 -0.36 -5.88
CA ASN A 244 7.56 -0.49 -4.47
C ASN A 244 8.46 -1.71 -4.25
N ILE A 245 9.78 -1.47 -4.26
CA ILE A 245 10.80 -2.51 -4.09
C ILE A 245 10.69 -3.22 -2.74
N PHE A 246 10.21 -2.55 -1.68
CA PHE A 246 10.08 -3.16 -0.36
C PHE A 246 8.95 -4.18 -0.33
N LEU A 247 7.79 -3.82 -0.88
CA LEU A 247 6.67 -4.74 -1.00
C LEU A 247 6.98 -5.89 -1.98
N ALA A 248 7.60 -5.59 -3.12
CA ALA A 248 8.03 -6.62 -4.07
C ALA A 248 9.01 -7.62 -3.43
N ALA A 249 10.00 -7.13 -2.68
CA ALA A 249 10.95 -7.98 -1.98
C ALA A 249 10.28 -8.81 -0.86
N HIS A 250 9.32 -8.22 -0.14
CA HIS A 250 8.55 -8.94 0.87
C HIS A 250 7.71 -10.06 0.25
N LEU A 251 6.97 -9.78 -0.84
CA LEU A 251 6.20 -10.81 -1.54
C LEU A 251 7.10 -11.94 -2.06
N LEU A 252 8.24 -11.62 -2.67
CA LEU A 252 9.19 -12.65 -3.10
C LEU A 252 9.73 -13.50 -1.94
N GLU A 253 9.83 -12.96 -0.73
CA GLU A 253 10.31 -13.70 0.43
C GLU A 253 9.23 -14.62 1.00
N GLU A 254 7.99 -14.15 1.02
CA GLU A 254 6.87 -14.82 1.70
C GLU A 254 6.05 -15.74 0.79
N LEU A 255 6.02 -15.51 -0.52
CA LEU A 255 5.25 -16.35 -1.44
C LEU A 255 5.86 -17.76 -1.55
N PRO A 256 5.02 -18.81 -1.62
CA PRO A 256 5.46 -20.20 -1.67
C PRO A 256 6.33 -20.49 -2.90
N ASP A 257 7.26 -21.41 -2.77
CA ASP A 257 8.21 -21.77 -3.85
C ASP A 257 7.48 -22.45 -5.02
N GLU A 258 6.40 -23.16 -4.73
CA GLU A 258 5.52 -23.85 -5.68
C GLU A 258 5.00 -22.90 -6.77
N MET A 259 4.66 -21.65 -6.40
CA MET A 259 4.23 -20.60 -7.35
C MET A 259 5.28 -20.29 -8.41
N PHE A 260 6.55 -20.55 -8.13
CA PHE A 260 7.67 -20.22 -8.99
C PHE A 260 8.34 -21.43 -9.63
N GLN A 261 7.86 -22.64 -9.33
CA GLN A 261 8.51 -23.88 -9.73
C GLN A 261 8.36 -24.19 -11.22
N SER A 262 7.30 -23.72 -11.88
CA SER A 262 7.09 -23.99 -13.30
C SER A 262 8.10 -23.26 -14.19
N GLY A 263 8.47 -23.86 -15.33
CA GLY A 263 9.39 -23.24 -16.30
C GLY A 263 8.96 -21.83 -16.71
N ASP A 264 7.67 -21.62 -16.98
CA ASP A 264 7.13 -20.30 -17.35
C ASP A 264 7.32 -19.26 -16.23
N ARG A 265 7.17 -19.67 -14.96
CA ARG A 265 7.37 -18.79 -13.80
C ARG A 265 8.84 -18.49 -13.55
N GLN A 266 9.73 -19.43 -13.80
CA GLN A 266 11.17 -19.17 -13.73
C GLN A 266 11.63 -18.24 -14.86
N VAL A 267 11.08 -18.38 -16.07
CA VAL A 267 11.29 -17.41 -17.15
C VAL A 267 10.77 -16.03 -16.74
N TRP A 268 9.58 -15.96 -16.15
CA TRP A 268 9.02 -14.72 -15.63
C TRP A 268 9.90 -14.09 -14.54
N LEU A 269 10.47 -14.88 -13.62
CA LEU A 269 11.41 -14.42 -12.59
C LEU A 269 12.67 -13.83 -13.22
N TRP A 270 13.20 -14.51 -14.25
CA TRP A 270 14.36 -14.04 -14.99
C TRP A 270 14.11 -12.69 -15.68
N GLU A 271 13.00 -12.55 -16.39
CA GLU A 271 12.62 -11.28 -17.03
C GLU A 271 12.41 -10.17 -16.00
N THR A 272 11.91 -10.52 -14.81
CA THR A 272 11.77 -9.58 -13.68
C THR A 272 13.15 -9.19 -13.15
N PHE A 273 14.11 -10.12 -13.05
CA PHE A 273 15.48 -9.85 -12.64
C PHE A 273 16.16 -8.85 -13.58
N GLU A 274 16.07 -9.04 -14.90
CA GLU A 274 16.75 -8.19 -15.88
C GLU A 274 16.32 -6.72 -15.81
N ARG A 275 15.05 -6.46 -15.49
CA ARG A 275 14.49 -5.09 -15.37
C ARG A 275 14.54 -4.51 -13.96
N SER A 276 14.97 -5.29 -12.98
CA SER A 276 14.91 -4.93 -11.57
C SER A 276 16.14 -4.15 -11.11
N PRO A 277 16.00 -3.24 -10.13
CA PRO A 277 17.15 -2.67 -9.44
C PRO A 277 17.91 -3.75 -8.67
N PHE A 278 19.21 -3.51 -8.42
CA PHE A 278 20.12 -4.45 -7.79
C PHE A 278 19.56 -5.13 -6.51
N ARG A 279 18.88 -4.37 -5.64
CA ARG A 279 18.28 -4.94 -4.41
C ARG A 279 17.27 -6.04 -4.72
N LEU A 280 16.39 -5.81 -5.70
CA LEU A 280 15.35 -6.78 -6.07
C LEU A 280 15.95 -7.94 -6.87
N GLN A 281 16.96 -7.67 -7.70
CA GLN A 281 17.75 -8.72 -8.35
C GLN A 281 18.32 -9.74 -7.35
N MET A 282 18.90 -9.27 -6.24
CA MET A 282 19.43 -10.15 -5.18
C MET A 282 18.32 -10.98 -4.50
N ARG A 283 17.12 -10.42 -4.34
CA ARG A 283 15.96 -11.13 -3.78
C ARG A 283 15.41 -12.18 -4.73
N ILE A 284 15.39 -11.91 -6.03
CA ILE A 284 15.01 -12.89 -7.04
C ILE A 284 16.01 -14.05 -7.06
N LEU A 285 17.31 -13.78 -7.02
CA LEU A 285 18.32 -14.83 -6.90
C LEU A 285 18.17 -15.62 -5.60
N GLN A 286 17.81 -14.98 -4.49
CA GLN A 286 17.47 -15.70 -3.25
C GLN A 286 16.30 -16.66 -3.45
N LYS A 287 15.19 -16.21 -4.05
CA LYS A 287 14.06 -17.09 -4.37
C LYS A 287 14.49 -18.23 -5.28
N MET A 288 15.22 -17.95 -6.36
CA MET A 288 15.71 -18.98 -7.30
C MET A 288 16.60 -20.04 -6.64
N SER A 289 17.33 -19.72 -5.56
CA SER A 289 18.14 -20.73 -4.84
C SER A 289 17.32 -21.81 -4.15
N GLN A 290 16.02 -21.55 -3.95
CA GLN A 290 15.06 -22.47 -3.32
C GLN A 290 14.33 -23.35 -4.35
N LEU A 291 14.53 -23.11 -5.65
CA LEU A 291 13.80 -23.78 -6.73
C LEU A 291 14.64 -24.85 -7.40
N ASP A 292 13.97 -25.89 -7.90
CA ASP A 292 14.55 -26.80 -8.88
C ASP A 292 14.54 -26.11 -10.26
N LEU A 293 15.68 -25.61 -10.71
CA LEU A 293 15.73 -24.77 -11.91
C LEU A 293 15.64 -25.60 -13.19
N HIS A 294 14.81 -25.14 -14.12
CA HIS A 294 14.74 -25.67 -15.48
C HIS A 294 16.04 -25.35 -16.25
N PRO A 295 16.42 -26.16 -17.25
CA PRO A 295 17.65 -25.98 -18.01
C PRO A 295 17.84 -24.57 -18.58
N ASP A 296 16.76 -23.93 -19.06
CA ASP A 296 16.82 -22.57 -19.60
C ASP A 296 17.23 -21.54 -18.54
N SER A 297 16.69 -21.66 -17.31
CA SER A 297 17.06 -20.82 -16.17
C SER A 297 18.51 -21.03 -15.75
N GLN A 298 18.97 -22.30 -15.77
CA GLN A 298 20.37 -22.65 -15.47
C GLN A 298 21.32 -22.01 -16.50
N SER A 299 21.02 -22.10 -17.80
CA SER A 299 21.82 -21.47 -18.86
C SER A 299 21.87 -19.96 -18.71
N ARG A 300 20.73 -19.31 -18.42
CA ARG A 300 20.66 -17.86 -18.20
C ARG A 300 21.55 -17.41 -17.04
N LEU A 301 21.50 -18.14 -15.92
CA LEU A 301 22.37 -17.88 -14.76
C LEU A 301 23.85 -18.04 -15.09
N LEU A 302 24.22 -19.11 -15.80
CA LEU A 302 25.61 -19.34 -16.22
C LEU A 302 26.12 -18.21 -17.12
N ILE A 303 25.33 -17.78 -18.11
CA ILE A 303 25.69 -16.65 -18.99
C ILE A 303 25.83 -15.36 -18.18
N GLN A 304 24.94 -15.13 -17.21
CA GLN A 304 24.92 -13.92 -16.41
C GLN A 304 26.14 -13.76 -15.48
N LEU A 305 26.86 -14.85 -15.16
CA LEU A 305 28.06 -14.79 -14.32
C LEU A 305 29.09 -13.78 -14.84
N GLU A 306 29.29 -13.69 -16.15
CA GLU A 306 30.25 -12.78 -16.79
C GLU A 306 29.82 -11.31 -16.70
N ALA A 307 28.52 -11.05 -16.76
CA ALA A 307 27.96 -9.70 -16.73
C ALA A 307 27.66 -9.21 -15.30
N SER A 308 27.80 -10.07 -14.30
CA SER A 308 27.48 -9.77 -12.91
C SER A 308 28.62 -9.13 -12.13
N ASN A 309 28.27 -8.28 -11.16
CA ASN A 309 29.23 -7.80 -10.17
C ASN A 309 29.56 -8.90 -9.14
N PRO A 310 30.62 -8.75 -8.32
CA PRO A 310 31.05 -9.80 -7.40
C PRO A 310 30.01 -10.26 -6.38
N ALA A 311 29.06 -9.42 -5.99
CA ALA A 311 27.98 -9.82 -5.09
C ALA A 311 26.93 -10.67 -5.83
N GLN A 312 26.55 -10.28 -7.04
CA GLN A 312 25.66 -11.06 -7.90
C GLN A 312 26.29 -12.38 -8.32
N SER A 313 27.54 -12.41 -8.79
CA SER A 313 28.19 -13.65 -9.24
C SER A 313 28.26 -14.66 -8.10
N ARG A 314 28.58 -14.23 -6.86
CA ARG A 314 28.53 -15.11 -5.69
C ARG A 314 27.14 -15.69 -5.45
N LYS A 315 26.10 -14.86 -5.56
CA LYS A 315 24.73 -15.32 -5.36
C LYS A 315 24.26 -16.25 -6.48
N ILE A 316 24.65 -15.98 -7.72
CA ILE A 316 24.38 -16.88 -8.86
C ILE A 316 25.07 -18.23 -8.66
N LEU A 317 26.33 -18.25 -8.23
CA LEU A 317 27.04 -19.50 -7.94
C LEU A 317 26.39 -20.27 -6.78
N GLU A 318 25.86 -19.58 -5.77
CA GLU A 318 25.07 -20.19 -4.70
C GLU A 318 23.80 -20.85 -5.26
N VAL A 319 23.06 -20.15 -6.13
CA VAL A 319 21.86 -20.68 -6.80
C VAL A 319 22.21 -21.91 -7.64
N LEU A 320 23.26 -21.83 -8.46
CA LEU A 320 23.70 -22.95 -9.28
C LEU A 320 24.16 -24.13 -8.41
N GLY A 321 24.83 -23.85 -7.28
CA GLY A 321 25.31 -24.84 -6.33
C GLY A 321 24.21 -25.69 -5.68
N THR A 322 22.94 -25.28 -5.73
CA THR A 322 21.81 -26.12 -5.28
C THR A 322 21.30 -27.07 -6.37
N GLN A 323 21.79 -26.95 -7.61
CA GLN A 323 21.27 -27.69 -8.77
C GLN A 323 22.05 -28.99 -9.00
N VAL A 324 21.39 -30.13 -8.75
CA VAL A 324 21.98 -31.49 -8.91
C VAL A 324 21.68 -32.14 -10.27
N ASN A 325 20.94 -31.46 -11.15
CA ASN A 325 20.46 -31.98 -12.43
C ASN A 325 20.73 -31.00 -13.59
N LEU A 326 21.99 -30.61 -13.78
CA LEU A 326 22.41 -29.86 -14.96
C LEU A 326 22.30 -30.73 -16.22
N GLY A 327 21.70 -30.18 -17.27
CA GLY A 327 21.68 -30.79 -18.59
C GLY A 327 23.08 -30.85 -19.21
N LYS A 328 23.22 -31.61 -20.30
CA LYS A 328 24.50 -31.77 -21.00
C LYS A 328 25.09 -30.40 -21.34
N GLU A 329 24.34 -29.56 -22.05
CA GLU A 329 24.77 -28.21 -22.44
C GLU A 329 25.32 -27.38 -21.27
N GLN A 330 24.59 -27.34 -20.15
CA GLN A 330 25.00 -26.57 -18.97
C GLN A 330 26.30 -27.11 -18.36
N GLN A 331 26.49 -28.42 -18.31
CA GLN A 331 27.75 -29.00 -17.83
C GLN A 331 28.94 -28.62 -18.73
N TYR A 332 28.76 -28.54 -20.05
CA TYR A 332 29.81 -28.06 -20.96
C TYR A 332 30.11 -26.57 -20.80
N MET A 333 29.10 -25.73 -20.54
CA MET A 333 29.32 -24.32 -20.22
C MET A 333 30.16 -24.17 -18.94
N VAL A 334 29.87 -24.96 -17.91
CA VAL A 334 30.67 -24.98 -16.67
C VAL A 334 32.10 -25.42 -16.95
N LEU A 335 32.31 -26.45 -17.78
CA LEU A 335 33.65 -26.90 -18.17
C LEU A 335 34.44 -25.80 -18.91
N ASP A 336 33.82 -25.08 -19.85
CA ASP A 336 34.44 -23.97 -20.58
C ASP A 336 34.91 -22.85 -19.61
N TYR A 337 34.12 -22.53 -18.59
CA TYR A 337 34.54 -21.59 -17.55
C TYR A 337 35.73 -22.09 -16.71
N LEU A 338 35.76 -23.39 -16.38
CA LEU A 338 36.88 -24.00 -15.66
C LEU A 338 38.16 -23.99 -16.48
N GLU A 339 38.10 -24.24 -17.79
CA GLU A 339 39.26 -24.19 -18.69
C GLU A 339 39.84 -22.78 -18.81
N LYS A 340 38.99 -21.75 -18.68
CA LYS A 340 39.39 -20.33 -18.59
C LYS A 340 39.91 -19.92 -17.20
N GLY A 341 39.87 -20.82 -16.22
CA GLY A 341 40.33 -20.55 -14.85
C GLY A 341 39.37 -19.69 -14.02
N LEU A 342 38.09 -19.62 -14.38
CA LEU A 342 37.08 -18.80 -13.69
C LEU A 342 36.31 -19.62 -12.64
N TRP A 343 36.02 -19.02 -11.48
CA TRP A 343 35.21 -19.58 -10.38
C TRP A 343 35.52 -21.05 -10.05
N LYS A 344 36.81 -21.39 -10.07
CA LYS A 344 37.29 -22.78 -10.12
C LYS A 344 36.72 -23.63 -8.99
N GLN A 345 36.71 -23.12 -7.77
CA GLN A 345 36.28 -23.89 -6.60
C GLN A 345 34.77 -24.17 -6.65
N GLU A 346 33.97 -23.15 -6.93
CA GLU A 346 32.51 -23.23 -6.96
C GLU A 346 32.02 -24.10 -8.12
N LEU A 347 32.59 -23.94 -9.31
CA LEU A 347 32.19 -24.68 -10.50
C LEU A 347 32.66 -26.14 -10.50
N LEU A 348 33.79 -26.46 -9.87
CA LEU A 348 34.18 -27.85 -9.63
C LEU A 348 33.20 -28.54 -8.68
N ALA A 349 32.90 -27.90 -7.55
CA ALA A 349 31.93 -28.42 -6.59
C ALA A 349 30.56 -28.65 -7.25
N LEU A 350 30.12 -27.72 -8.12
CA LEU A 350 28.90 -27.87 -8.89
C LEU A 350 28.91 -29.11 -9.80
N LEU A 351 29.99 -29.39 -10.53
CA LEU A 351 30.07 -30.59 -11.38
C LEU A 351 30.14 -31.89 -10.57
N GLU A 352 30.73 -31.87 -9.39
CA GLU A 352 30.88 -33.05 -8.53
C GLU A 352 29.55 -33.54 -7.91
N ILE A 353 28.57 -32.65 -7.71
CA ILE A 353 27.26 -33.00 -7.12
C ILE A 353 26.22 -33.46 -8.16
N GLN A 354 26.57 -33.53 -9.45
CA GLN A 354 25.61 -33.86 -10.50
C GLN A 354 25.19 -35.33 -10.45
N ASN A 355 23.87 -35.59 -10.49
CA ASN A 355 23.32 -36.94 -10.50
C ASN A 355 23.62 -37.71 -11.80
N LYS A 356 23.77 -36.99 -12.91
CA LYS A 356 24.01 -37.54 -14.26
C LYS A 356 25.14 -36.77 -14.97
N PRO A 357 26.40 -36.94 -14.52
CA PRO A 357 27.52 -36.27 -15.16
C PRO A 357 27.77 -36.86 -16.55
N ASP A 358 28.04 -36.01 -17.54
CA ASP A 358 28.43 -36.47 -18.88
C ASP A 358 29.80 -37.16 -18.83
N LYS A 359 30.02 -38.12 -19.73
CA LYS A 359 31.27 -38.91 -19.78
C LYS A 359 32.51 -38.02 -19.98
N GLU A 360 32.39 -36.97 -20.76
CA GLU A 360 33.50 -36.03 -21.00
C GLU A 360 33.80 -35.21 -19.74
N ILE A 361 32.78 -34.86 -18.98
CA ILE A 361 32.91 -34.17 -17.69
C ILE A 361 33.61 -35.06 -16.66
N ILE A 362 33.23 -36.34 -16.58
CA ILE A 362 33.92 -37.32 -15.71
C ILE A 362 35.41 -37.42 -16.05
N SER A 363 35.74 -37.40 -17.35
CA SER A 363 37.13 -37.43 -17.83
C SER A 363 37.89 -36.15 -17.46
N ALA A 364 37.24 -34.98 -17.62
CA ALA A 364 37.82 -33.69 -17.27
C ALA A 364 38.08 -33.57 -15.76
N LEU A 365 37.13 -33.94 -14.91
CA LEU A 365 37.29 -33.89 -13.45
C LEU A 365 38.48 -34.73 -12.96
N LYS A 366 38.71 -35.92 -13.55
CA LYS A 366 39.88 -36.75 -13.25
C LYS A 366 41.21 -36.09 -13.63
N LYS A 367 41.24 -35.25 -14.66
CA LYS A 367 42.45 -34.52 -15.06
C LYS A 367 42.71 -33.31 -14.19
N ILE A 368 41.66 -32.67 -13.66
CA ILE A 368 41.79 -31.48 -12.82
C ILE A 368 42.19 -31.84 -11.38
N ASN A 369 41.80 -33.03 -10.91
CA ASN A 369 42.11 -33.53 -9.56
C ASN A 369 43.45 -34.29 -9.45
N ASN A 370 44.13 -34.55 -10.58
CA ASN A 370 45.50 -35.06 -10.64
C ASN A 370 46.48 -33.91 -10.92
#